data_AF-A0A4Q9KK29-F1
#
_entry.id   AF-A0A4Q9KK29-F1
#
_cell.length_a   1.000
_cell.length_b   1.000
_cell.length_c   1.000
_cell.angle_alpha   90.00
_cell.angle_beta   90.00
_cell.angle_gamma   90.00
#
_symmetry.space_group_name_H-M   'P 1'
#
loop_
_entity.id
_entity.type
_entity.pdbx_description
1 polymer ?
#
loop_
_entity_poly.entity_id
_entity_poly.type
_entity_poly.pdbx_seq_one_letter_code
_entity_poly.pdbx_strand_id
1 'polypeptide(L)'
;MRVTNKVDVFHRWVRPGDVIAFDTLKSLSGLVQWADNAPVNHVAVMIDDQHCAMANKPTKGTPRTSAITTPPLKTLLDAEKIRAAQILRPRRLTPARLERLLEAIAGFEAEKTDFSVGHMFALAPTSVIRAYAELDAPDDHTSVLLKRMVRALQRAALAGLKNVRNDARTLTCSEFVYRSFCRAGIKLEIVEPLAGLPADHPWDEDITRSDEKYWRRVRRHNDRAGTPPEEDFGVQPETVTPGDLWRSPTLDPVGYVVKTPPR
;
A
#
# COMPACT_ATOMS: atom_id res chain seq x y z
N MET A 1 -19.71 -10.52 -6.08
CA MET A 1 -19.33 -9.89 -4.79
C MET A 1 -20.57 -9.60 -3.96
N ARG A 2 -20.55 -9.88 -2.65
CA ARG A 2 -21.65 -9.56 -1.70
C ARG A 2 -21.44 -8.17 -1.09
N VAL A 3 -22.52 -7.46 -0.72
CA VAL A 3 -22.44 -6.12 -0.11
C VAL A 3 -23.28 -6.08 1.17
N THR A 4 -22.80 -5.41 2.21
CA THR A 4 -23.50 -5.24 3.49
C THR A 4 -23.17 -3.88 4.12
N ASN A 5 -24.01 -3.42 5.03
CA ASN A 5 -23.70 -2.32 5.95
C ASN A 5 -23.51 -2.80 7.40
N LYS A 6 -23.56 -4.12 7.64
CA LYS A 6 -23.39 -4.74 8.96
C LYS A 6 -22.03 -5.42 9.07
N VAL A 7 -21.22 -4.96 10.03
CA VAL A 7 -19.87 -5.50 10.30
C VAL A 7 -19.91 -6.99 10.60
N ASP A 8 -20.83 -7.46 11.45
CA ASP A 8 -20.93 -8.88 11.80
C ASP A 8 -21.26 -9.78 10.59
N VAL A 9 -22.00 -9.27 9.60
CA VAL A 9 -22.29 -10.02 8.36
C VAL A 9 -21.05 -10.10 7.50
N PHE A 10 -20.31 -9.00 7.34
CA PHE A 10 -19.05 -8.95 6.61
C PHE A 10 -18.01 -9.90 7.22
N HIS A 11 -17.90 -9.89 8.55
CA HIS A 11 -16.96 -10.72 9.29
C HIS A 11 -17.19 -12.23 9.08
N ARG A 12 -18.41 -12.67 8.78
CA ARG A 12 -18.69 -14.09 8.46
C ARG A 12 -18.16 -14.55 7.10
N TRP A 13 -17.72 -13.62 6.25
CA TRP A 13 -17.24 -13.94 4.90
C TRP A 13 -15.72 -14.07 4.82
N VAL A 14 -15.01 -13.56 5.82
CA VAL A 14 -13.54 -13.56 5.86
C VAL A 14 -13.00 -14.96 6.11
N ARG A 15 -11.79 -15.20 5.62
CA ARG A 15 -11.02 -16.43 5.82
C ARG A 15 -9.55 -16.08 5.99
N PRO A 16 -8.76 -16.95 6.65
CA PRO A 16 -7.31 -16.81 6.68
C PRO A 16 -6.73 -16.71 5.27
N GLY A 17 -5.79 -15.78 5.07
CA GLY A 17 -5.17 -15.47 3.78
C GLY A 17 -5.97 -14.53 2.89
N ASP A 18 -7.17 -14.09 3.28
CA ASP A 18 -7.85 -13.00 2.57
C ASP A 18 -7.09 -11.68 2.75
N VAL A 19 -6.99 -10.89 1.69
CA VAL A 19 -6.54 -9.49 1.76
C VAL A 19 -7.76 -8.62 2.06
N ILE A 20 -7.67 -7.76 3.07
CA ILE A 20 -8.70 -6.77 3.38
C ILE A 20 -8.20 -5.41 2.91
N ALA A 21 -8.89 -4.80 1.94
CA ALA A 21 -8.62 -3.45 1.48
C ALA A 21 -9.56 -2.46 2.16
N PHE A 22 -9.02 -1.40 2.75
CA PHE A 22 -9.77 -0.43 3.56
C PHE A 22 -9.83 0.94 2.90
N ASP A 23 -10.96 1.59 3.07
CA ASP A 23 -11.13 3.02 2.93
C ASP A 23 -11.13 3.68 4.31
N THR A 24 -10.00 4.27 4.70
CA THR A 24 -9.84 4.97 5.99
C THR A 24 -9.84 6.50 5.87
N LEU A 25 -10.23 7.20 6.94
CA LEU A 25 -10.31 8.65 7.09
C LEU A 25 -9.10 9.21 7.86
N LYS A 26 -7.88 9.00 7.36
CA LYS A 26 -6.68 9.69 7.87
C LYS A 26 -6.23 10.74 6.86
N SER A 27 -5.49 11.74 7.31
CA SER A 27 -4.98 12.81 6.43
C SER A 27 -4.16 12.29 5.25
N LEU A 28 -3.39 11.22 5.45
CA LEU A 28 -2.60 10.57 4.39
C LEU A 28 -3.44 9.62 3.52
N SER A 29 -4.62 9.20 3.97
CA SER A 29 -5.47 8.26 3.24
C SER A 29 -5.99 8.82 1.93
N GLY A 30 -6.39 10.10 1.92
CA GLY A 30 -6.85 10.77 0.70
C GLY A 30 -5.73 10.92 -0.33
N LEU A 31 -4.48 11.12 0.13
CA LEU A 31 -3.33 11.18 -0.76
C LEU A 31 -3.08 9.84 -1.46
N VAL A 32 -3.17 8.71 -0.73
CA VAL A 32 -3.01 7.37 -1.31
C VAL A 32 -4.13 7.07 -2.30
N GLN A 33 -5.40 7.34 -1.94
CA GLN A 33 -6.54 7.17 -2.85
C GLN A 33 -6.37 7.96 -4.15
N TRP A 34 -5.90 9.20 -4.02
CA TRP A 34 -5.63 10.06 -5.16
C TRP A 34 -4.45 9.57 -5.99
N ALA A 35 -3.39 9.06 -5.34
CA ALA A 35 -2.25 8.42 -6.00
C ALA A 35 -2.68 7.24 -6.87
N ASP A 36 -3.35 6.31 -6.23
CA ASP A 36 -3.64 5.01 -6.79
C ASP A 36 -4.82 5.06 -7.76
N ASN A 37 -5.54 6.18 -7.85
CA ASN A 37 -6.86 6.27 -8.47
C ASN A 37 -7.76 5.10 -8.03
N ALA A 38 -7.85 4.90 -6.71
CA ALA A 38 -8.54 3.77 -6.10
C ALA A 38 -9.38 4.25 -4.90
N PRO A 39 -10.50 3.59 -4.56
CA PRO A 39 -11.28 3.93 -3.38
C PRO A 39 -10.64 3.46 -2.08
N VAL A 40 -9.53 2.73 -2.13
CA VAL A 40 -8.85 2.15 -0.96
C VAL A 40 -7.52 2.85 -0.69
N ASN A 41 -7.08 2.86 0.56
CA ASN A 41 -5.82 3.50 0.98
C ASN A 41 -4.99 2.69 1.97
N HIS A 42 -5.48 1.51 2.34
CA HIS A 42 -4.78 0.63 3.27
C HIS A 42 -5.15 -0.82 3.00
N VAL A 43 -4.25 -1.73 3.31
CA VAL A 43 -4.48 -3.17 3.16
C VAL A 43 -3.94 -3.94 4.36
N ALA A 44 -4.53 -5.10 4.62
CA ALA A 44 -4.10 -6.07 5.61
C ALA A 44 -4.31 -7.49 5.09
N VAL A 45 -3.73 -8.48 5.77
CA VAL A 45 -3.96 -9.90 5.51
C VAL A 45 -4.65 -10.53 6.72
N MET A 46 -5.74 -11.27 6.51
CA MET A 46 -6.34 -12.08 7.56
C MET A 46 -5.38 -13.21 7.95
N ILE A 47 -5.00 -13.29 9.22
CA ILE A 47 -4.14 -14.37 9.73
C ILE A 47 -4.95 -15.52 10.33
N ASP A 48 -6.13 -15.20 10.85
CA ASP A 48 -7.13 -16.16 11.29
C ASP A 48 -8.54 -15.63 10.91
N ASP A 49 -9.61 -16.13 11.54
CA ASP A 49 -10.98 -15.69 11.28
C ASP A 49 -11.37 -14.37 11.98
N GLN A 50 -10.53 -13.84 12.87
CA GLN A 50 -10.77 -12.66 13.70
C GLN A 50 -9.74 -11.54 13.52
N HIS A 51 -8.49 -11.87 13.25
CA HIS A 51 -7.34 -10.96 13.29
C HIS A 51 -6.76 -10.76 11.89
N CYS A 52 -6.24 -9.55 11.67
CA CYS A 52 -5.52 -9.21 10.47
C CYS A 52 -4.14 -8.64 10.80
N ALA A 53 -3.12 -9.07 10.05
CA ALA A 53 -1.79 -8.49 10.11
C ALA A 53 -1.69 -7.31 9.13
N MET A 54 -1.12 -6.21 9.60
CA MET A 54 -0.86 -5.02 8.77
C MET A 54 0.38 -4.26 9.24
N ALA A 55 1.09 -3.65 8.30
CA ALA A 55 2.09 -2.65 8.63
C ALA A 55 1.42 -1.29 8.87
N ASN A 56 1.59 -0.71 10.06
CA ASN A 56 1.02 0.57 10.43
C ASN A 56 2.01 1.39 11.28
N LYS A 57 1.80 2.71 11.32
CA LYS A 57 2.59 3.57 12.21
C LYS A 57 2.30 3.20 13.67
N PRO A 58 3.31 2.93 14.52
CA PRO A 58 3.10 2.72 15.94
C PRO A 58 2.34 3.90 16.56
N THR A 59 1.37 3.61 17.42
CA THR A 59 0.66 4.63 18.19
C THR A 59 1.56 5.25 19.26
N LYS A 60 1.30 6.51 19.64
CA LYS A 60 2.04 7.15 20.75
C LYS A 60 1.83 6.32 22.03
N GLY A 61 2.93 5.98 22.71
CA GLY A 61 2.90 5.23 23.97
C GLY A 61 3.02 3.71 23.82
N THR A 62 3.02 3.18 22.59
CA THR A 62 3.32 1.76 22.36
C THR A 62 4.84 1.57 22.24
N PRO A 63 5.44 0.61 22.95
CA PRO A 63 6.85 0.29 22.79
C PRO A 63 7.17 0.05 21.32
N ARG A 64 8.28 0.61 20.85
CA ARG A 64 8.68 0.58 19.44
C ARG A 64 9.25 -0.81 19.10
N THR A 65 8.37 -1.79 18.93
CA THR A 65 8.74 -3.20 18.76
C THR A 65 8.74 -3.63 17.30
N SER A 66 7.68 -3.33 16.56
CA SER A 66 7.55 -3.62 15.12
C SER A 66 6.46 -2.72 14.51
N ALA A 67 6.57 -2.43 13.21
CA ALA A 67 5.53 -1.79 12.41
C ALA A 67 4.36 -2.73 12.11
N ILE A 68 4.58 -4.04 12.26
CA ILE A 68 3.54 -5.05 12.05
C ILE A 68 2.66 -5.14 13.30
N THR A 69 1.36 -5.10 13.09
CA THR A 69 0.34 -5.19 14.14
C THR A 69 -0.73 -6.18 13.74
N THR A 70 -1.30 -6.88 14.72
CA THR A 70 -2.30 -7.94 14.53
C THR A 70 -3.64 -7.64 15.25
N PRO A 71 -4.28 -6.49 14.97
CA PRO A 71 -5.55 -6.15 15.61
C PRO A 71 -6.71 -7.07 15.16
N PRO A 72 -7.74 -7.24 16.01
CA PRO A 72 -9.01 -7.83 15.58
C PRO A 72 -9.66 -6.98 14.49
N LEU A 73 -10.11 -7.62 13.40
CA LEU A 73 -10.76 -6.98 12.27
C LEU A 73 -12.01 -6.22 12.70
N LYS A 74 -12.83 -6.82 13.57
CA LYS A 74 -14.04 -6.18 14.10
C LYS A 74 -13.73 -4.86 14.80
N THR A 75 -12.70 -4.81 15.66
CA THR A 75 -12.27 -3.58 16.34
C THR A 75 -11.90 -2.47 15.35
N LEU A 76 -11.25 -2.81 14.24
CA LEU A 76 -10.94 -1.85 13.18
C LEU A 76 -12.22 -1.38 12.47
N LEU A 77 -13.10 -2.32 12.13
CA LEU A 77 -14.38 -2.06 11.48
C LEU A 77 -15.41 -1.42 12.41
N ASP A 78 -15.16 -1.30 13.70
CA ASP A 78 -15.99 -0.51 14.61
C ASP A 78 -15.43 0.92 14.77
N ALA A 79 -14.17 1.16 14.40
CA ALA A 79 -13.57 2.49 14.46
C ALA A 79 -14.20 3.45 13.43
N GLU A 80 -14.57 4.66 13.87
CA GLU A 80 -15.16 5.72 13.02
C GLU A 80 -14.30 6.09 11.80
N LYS A 81 -12.98 5.82 11.90
CA LYS A 81 -12.00 6.16 10.88
C LYS A 81 -12.01 5.20 9.69
N ILE A 82 -12.83 4.16 9.66
CA ILE A 82 -12.96 3.28 8.48
C ILE A 82 -14.35 3.50 7.88
N ARG A 83 -14.43 3.97 6.64
CA ARG A 83 -15.69 4.13 5.89
C ARG A 83 -16.15 2.82 5.27
N ALA A 84 -15.21 2.08 4.68
CA ALA A 84 -15.52 0.85 3.98
C ALA A 84 -14.34 -0.13 4.03
N ALA A 85 -14.65 -1.40 3.79
CA ALA A 85 -13.65 -2.45 3.60
C ALA A 85 -14.12 -3.49 2.58
N GLN A 86 -13.16 -4.10 1.87
CA GLN A 86 -13.41 -5.13 0.89
C GLN A 86 -12.54 -6.35 1.15
N ILE A 87 -13.13 -7.53 1.01
CA ILE A 87 -12.45 -8.83 1.04
C ILE A 87 -12.01 -9.17 -0.38
N LEU A 88 -10.71 -9.39 -0.54
CA LEU A 88 -10.03 -9.77 -1.76
C LEU A 88 -9.38 -11.13 -1.53
N ARG A 89 -9.87 -12.18 -2.19
CA ARG A 89 -9.46 -13.56 -1.93
C ARG A 89 -8.51 -14.06 -3.01
N PRO A 90 -7.33 -14.60 -2.65
CA PRO A 90 -6.45 -15.25 -3.61
C PRO A 90 -7.10 -16.47 -4.27
N ARG A 91 -7.10 -16.50 -5.62
CA ARG A 91 -7.72 -17.57 -6.43
C ARG A 91 -7.18 -18.98 -6.14
N ARG A 92 -5.91 -19.10 -5.76
CA ARG A 92 -5.18 -20.38 -5.66
C ARG A 92 -4.43 -20.50 -4.32
N LEU A 93 -5.15 -20.31 -3.22
CA LEU A 93 -4.62 -20.51 -1.87
C LEU A 93 -4.84 -21.96 -1.41
N THR A 94 -3.74 -22.72 -1.35
CA THR A 94 -3.73 -24.07 -0.77
C THR A 94 -3.37 -24.01 0.72
N PRO A 95 -3.69 -25.03 1.53
CA PRO A 95 -3.29 -25.08 2.94
C PRO A 95 -1.79 -24.87 3.15
N ALA A 96 -0.94 -25.53 2.35
CA ALA A 96 0.52 -25.37 2.43
C ALA A 96 1.01 -23.96 2.05
N ARG A 97 0.29 -23.25 1.16
CA ARG A 97 0.60 -21.84 0.83
C ARG A 97 0.14 -20.89 1.93
N LEU A 98 -1.00 -21.18 2.55
CA LEU A 98 -1.48 -20.44 3.70
C LEU A 98 -0.50 -20.55 4.87
N GLU A 99 -0.02 -21.75 5.18
CA GLU A 99 0.99 -21.96 6.22
C GLU A 99 2.25 -21.11 5.98
N ARG A 100 2.83 -21.19 4.77
CA ARG A 100 3.97 -20.33 4.40
C ARG A 100 3.68 -18.83 4.45
N LEU A 101 2.46 -18.42 4.13
CA LEU A 101 2.04 -17.01 4.23
C LEU A 101 2.04 -16.55 5.69
N LEU A 102 1.51 -17.37 6.60
CA LEU A 102 1.51 -17.08 8.03
C LEU A 102 2.92 -17.07 8.61
N GLU A 103 3.79 -18.00 8.19
CA GLU A 103 5.22 -17.99 8.55
C GLU A 103 5.93 -16.73 8.07
N ALA A 104 5.67 -16.31 6.82
CA ALA A 104 6.26 -15.09 6.26
C ALA A 104 5.81 -13.83 7.03
N ILE A 105 4.54 -13.76 7.43
CA ILE A 105 3.99 -12.67 8.25
C ILE A 105 4.69 -12.64 9.62
N ALA A 106 4.80 -13.79 10.29
CA ALA A 106 5.49 -13.89 11.58
C ALA A 106 6.98 -13.50 11.49
N GLY A 107 7.63 -13.81 10.37
CA GLY A 107 9.00 -13.37 10.08
C GLY A 107 9.16 -11.84 10.13
N PHE A 108 8.24 -11.09 9.49
CA PHE A 108 8.29 -9.62 9.50
C PHE A 108 8.08 -9.01 10.90
N GLU A 109 7.31 -9.66 11.77
CA GLU A 109 7.16 -9.24 13.17
C GLU A 109 8.49 -9.35 13.92
N ALA A 110 9.21 -10.47 13.73
CA ALA A 110 10.50 -10.74 14.36
C ALA A 110 11.63 -9.83 13.85
N GLU A 111 11.57 -9.38 12.60
CA GLU A 111 12.56 -8.51 11.96
C GLU A 111 12.57 -7.05 12.47
N LYS A 112 11.63 -6.67 13.37
CA LYS A 112 11.52 -5.31 13.96
C LYS A 112 11.50 -4.19 12.92
N THR A 113 10.67 -4.36 11.89
CA THR A 113 10.52 -3.39 10.80
C THR A 113 9.96 -2.05 11.32
N ASP A 114 10.40 -0.95 10.72
CA ASP A 114 9.87 0.40 10.96
C ASP A 114 8.79 0.74 9.90
N PHE A 115 7.81 1.57 10.24
CA PHE A 115 6.78 1.97 9.29
C PHE A 115 7.26 3.15 8.42
N SER A 116 7.14 3.04 7.10
CA SER A 116 7.63 4.08 6.19
C SER A 116 6.66 5.25 5.97
N VAL A 117 6.62 6.19 6.91
CA VAL A 117 5.88 7.46 6.71
C VAL A 117 6.47 8.26 5.54
N GLY A 118 7.79 8.17 5.35
CA GLY A 118 8.51 8.85 4.26
C GLY A 118 8.10 8.36 2.87
N HIS A 119 7.82 7.07 2.69
CA HIS A 119 7.35 6.53 1.41
C HIS A 119 5.95 7.01 1.06
N MET A 120 5.07 7.25 2.05
CA MET A 120 3.72 7.76 1.75
C MET A 120 3.73 9.17 1.16
N PHE A 121 4.65 10.04 1.58
CA PHE A 121 4.82 11.37 0.97
C PHE A 121 5.31 11.30 -0.48
N ALA A 122 5.95 10.21 -0.85
CA ALA A 122 6.46 10.04 -2.20
C ALA A 122 5.44 9.50 -3.20
N LEU A 123 4.27 9.11 -2.72
CA LEU A 123 3.14 8.87 -3.59
C LEU A 123 2.63 10.21 -4.17
N ALA A 124 2.83 11.33 -3.47
CA ALA A 124 2.25 12.63 -3.84
C ALA A 124 2.64 13.15 -5.24
N PRO A 125 3.92 13.13 -5.66
CA PRO A 125 4.27 13.48 -7.03
C PRO A 125 3.50 12.65 -8.06
N THR A 126 3.51 11.33 -7.89
CA THR A 126 2.85 10.39 -8.81
C THR A 126 1.33 10.58 -8.81
N SER A 127 0.71 10.89 -7.66
CA SER A 127 -0.72 11.24 -7.56
C SER A 127 -1.08 12.44 -8.40
N VAL A 128 -0.32 13.51 -8.24
CA VAL A 128 -0.56 14.74 -8.96
C VAL A 128 -0.38 14.49 -10.46
N ILE A 129 0.65 13.74 -10.86
CA ILE A 129 0.86 13.51 -12.29
C ILE A 129 -0.29 12.68 -12.90
N ARG A 130 -0.71 11.58 -12.26
CA ARG A 130 -1.81 10.74 -12.75
C ARG A 130 -3.13 11.49 -12.81
N ALA A 131 -3.45 12.28 -11.79
CA ALA A 131 -4.70 13.04 -11.71
C ALA A 131 -4.87 14.10 -12.79
N TYR A 132 -3.75 14.51 -13.40
CA TYR A 132 -3.71 15.58 -14.39
C TYR A 132 -2.97 15.13 -15.66
N ALA A 133 -2.91 13.82 -15.90
CA ALA A 133 -2.30 13.23 -17.09
C ALA A 133 -3.02 13.67 -18.38
N GLU A 134 -4.33 13.96 -18.27
CA GLU A 134 -5.20 14.42 -19.36
C GLU A 134 -5.20 15.95 -19.56
N LEU A 135 -4.29 16.71 -18.92
CA LEU A 135 -4.18 18.13 -19.23
C LEU A 135 -3.68 18.33 -20.67
N ASP A 136 -4.61 18.73 -21.55
CA ASP A 136 -4.46 18.82 -23.00
C ASP A 136 -3.35 19.78 -23.50
N ALA A 137 -2.85 20.68 -22.65
CA ALA A 137 -1.85 21.69 -23.01
C ALA A 137 -0.68 21.73 -22.00
N PRO A 138 0.47 21.11 -22.32
CA PRO A 138 1.64 21.06 -21.44
C PRO A 138 2.17 22.45 -21.02
N ASP A 139 1.91 23.47 -21.83
CA ASP A 139 2.43 24.83 -21.68
C ASP A 139 1.39 25.85 -21.19
N ASP A 140 0.16 25.42 -20.89
CA ASP A 140 -0.81 26.29 -20.23
C ASP A 140 -0.30 26.70 -18.82
N HIS A 141 -0.70 27.90 -18.36
CA HIS A 141 -0.31 28.43 -17.05
C HIS A 141 -0.62 27.45 -15.92
N THR A 142 -1.76 26.75 -16.00
CA THR A 142 -2.18 25.74 -15.03
C THR A 142 -1.20 24.56 -15.00
N SER A 143 -0.82 24.05 -16.17
CA SER A 143 0.16 22.97 -16.34
C SER A 143 1.55 23.36 -15.82
N VAL A 144 1.98 24.61 -16.05
CA VAL A 144 3.25 25.13 -15.53
C VAL A 144 3.25 25.20 -14.00
N LEU A 145 2.16 25.70 -13.40
CA LEU A 145 2.02 25.75 -11.94
C LEU A 145 2.03 24.33 -11.33
N LEU A 146 1.34 23.40 -11.98
CA LEU A 146 1.27 22.01 -11.55
C LEU A 146 2.63 21.31 -11.62
N LYS A 147 3.37 21.47 -12.73
CA LYS A 147 4.76 20.98 -12.87
C LYS A 147 5.66 21.51 -11.74
N ARG A 148 5.52 22.78 -11.35
CA ARG A 148 6.26 23.38 -10.22
C ARG A 148 5.87 22.73 -8.88
N MET A 149 4.59 22.49 -8.63
CA MET A 149 4.12 21.78 -7.45
C MET A 149 4.67 20.35 -7.38
N VAL A 150 4.61 19.60 -8.48
CA VAL A 150 5.16 18.23 -8.55
C VAL A 150 6.65 18.22 -8.22
N ARG A 151 7.45 19.10 -8.82
CA ARG A 151 8.89 19.20 -8.50
C ARG A 151 9.13 19.55 -7.03
N ALA A 152 8.30 20.40 -6.43
CA ALA A 152 8.40 20.73 -5.00
C ALA A 152 8.09 19.51 -4.11
N LEU A 153 7.05 18.74 -4.45
CA LEU A 153 6.69 17.50 -3.76
C LEU A 153 7.80 16.45 -3.90
N GLN A 154 8.39 16.28 -5.09
CA GLN A 154 9.52 15.37 -5.31
C GLN A 154 10.72 15.75 -4.44
N ARG A 155 11.06 17.04 -4.35
CA ARG A 155 12.14 17.53 -3.48
C ARG A 155 11.84 17.26 -2.01
N ALA A 156 10.61 17.51 -1.57
CA ALA A 156 10.17 17.24 -0.20
C ALA A 156 10.23 15.74 0.13
N ALA A 157 9.76 14.87 -0.77
CA ALA A 157 9.84 13.41 -0.62
C ALA A 157 11.29 12.92 -0.55
N LEU A 158 12.16 13.41 -1.43
CA LEU A 158 13.60 13.10 -1.41
C LEU A 158 14.30 13.60 -0.14
N ALA A 159 13.90 14.76 0.40
CA ALA A 159 14.40 15.27 1.66
C ALA A 159 13.90 14.41 2.84
N GLY A 160 12.64 13.97 2.81
CA GLY A 160 12.06 13.06 3.78
C GLY A 160 12.83 11.74 3.87
N LEU A 161 13.26 11.19 2.74
CA LEU A 161 14.10 9.97 2.71
C LEU A 161 15.44 10.15 3.44
N LYS A 162 16.03 11.35 3.44
CA LYS A 162 17.29 11.60 4.18
C LYS A 162 17.12 11.47 5.70
N ASN A 163 15.90 11.61 6.20
CA ASN A 163 15.59 11.50 7.63
C ASN A 163 15.30 10.06 8.05
N VAL A 164 15.26 9.11 7.10
CA VAL A 164 15.13 7.68 7.39
C VAL A 164 16.53 7.12 7.65
N ARG A 165 16.72 6.40 8.76
CA ARG A 165 18.02 5.83 9.13
C ARG A 165 18.42 4.76 8.11
N ASN A 166 19.69 4.73 7.70
CA ASN A 166 20.18 3.84 6.64
C ASN A 166 20.02 2.34 6.91
N ASP A 167 19.81 1.96 8.16
CA ASP A 167 19.62 0.60 8.66
C ASP A 167 18.14 0.26 8.94
N ALA A 168 17.22 1.22 8.79
CA ALA A 168 15.81 1.01 9.05
C ALA A 168 15.18 0.16 7.94
N ARG A 169 14.66 -1.02 8.30
CA ARG A 169 13.80 -1.81 7.40
C ARG A 169 12.43 -1.17 7.36
N THR A 170 12.17 -0.35 6.35
CA THR A 170 10.89 0.36 6.27
C THR A 170 9.89 -0.38 5.39
N LEU A 171 8.65 -0.52 5.87
CA LEU A 171 7.56 -1.15 5.12
C LEU A 171 6.34 -0.22 5.05
N THR A 172 5.70 -0.19 3.88
CA THR A 172 4.32 0.29 3.75
C THR A 172 3.33 -0.87 3.95
N CYS A 173 2.05 -0.57 4.13
CA CYS A 173 1.02 -1.60 4.29
C CYS A 173 0.93 -2.55 3.10
N SER A 174 0.95 -2.02 1.87
CA SER A 174 0.86 -2.79 0.63
C SER A 174 2.14 -3.55 0.33
N GLU A 175 3.30 -2.96 0.59
CA GLU A 175 4.59 -3.64 0.45
C GLU A 175 4.66 -4.87 1.38
N PHE A 176 4.24 -4.72 2.64
CA PHE A 176 4.16 -5.84 3.58
C PHE A 176 3.28 -6.98 3.04
N VAL A 177 2.04 -6.67 2.64
CA VAL A 177 1.13 -7.68 2.07
C VAL A 177 1.77 -8.34 0.85
N TYR A 178 2.30 -7.56 -0.08
CA TYR A 178 2.88 -8.07 -1.31
C TYR A 178 4.06 -9.00 -1.07
N ARG A 179 5.03 -8.59 -0.24
CA ARG A 179 6.20 -9.41 0.11
C ARG A 179 5.78 -10.70 0.84
N SER A 180 4.83 -10.64 1.77
CA SER A 180 4.33 -11.83 2.46
C SER A 180 3.75 -12.88 1.49
N PHE A 181 2.96 -12.44 0.51
CA PHE A 181 2.42 -13.34 -0.51
C PHE A 181 3.51 -13.91 -1.42
N CYS A 182 4.45 -13.08 -1.86
CA CYS A 182 5.54 -13.55 -2.71
C CYS A 182 6.44 -14.56 -2.00
N ARG A 183 6.81 -14.31 -0.72
CA ARG A 183 7.55 -15.27 0.14
C ARG A 183 6.81 -16.60 0.33
N ALA A 184 5.47 -16.58 0.32
CA ALA A 184 4.65 -17.80 0.39
C ALA A 184 4.59 -18.59 -0.94
N GLY A 185 5.17 -18.05 -2.02
CA GLY A 185 5.05 -18.58 -3.38
C GLY A 185 3.66 -18.35 -3.98
N ILE A 186 2.99 -17.26 -3.57
CA ILE A 186 1.72 -16.79 -4.13
C ILE A 186 1.99 -15.55 -4.97
N LYS A 187 1.93 -15.70 -6.29
CA LYS A 187 2.12 -14.59 -7.22
C LYS A 187 0.86 -13.73 -7.27
N LEU A 188 0.96 -12.49 -6.78
CA LEU A 188 -0.05 -11.45 -6.98
C LEU A 188 0.28 -10.69 -8.25
N GLU A 189 -0.64 -10.67 -9.20
CA GLU A 189 -0.43 -9.96 -10.46
C GLU A 189 -0.72 -8.47 -10.28
N ILE A 190 0.28 -7.64 -10.56
CA ILE A 190 0.21 -6.19 -10.50
C ILE A 190 0.38 -5.67 -11.92
N VAL A 191 -0.72 -5.20 -12.52
CA VAL A 191 -0.78 -4.84 -13.95
C VAL A 191 -0.11 -3.49 -14.20
N GLU A 192 -0.39 -2.51 -13.34
CA GLU A 192 0.14 -1.14 -13.46
C GLU A 192 0.56 -0.62 -12.07
N PRO A 193 1.75 -1.00 -11.57
CA PRO A 193 2.22 -0.48 -10.29
C PRO A 193 2.32 1.04 -10.33
N LEU A 194 2.22 1.69 -9.18
CA LEU A 194 2.27 3.14 -9.11
C LEU A 194 3.63 3.70 -9.59
N ALA A 195 4.74 2.98 -9.39
CA ALA A 195 6.05 3.53 -9.71
C ALA A 195 6.28 3.70 -11.20
N GLY A 196 6.68 4.93 -11.55
CA GLY A 196 7.02 5.33 -12.89
C GLY A 196 5.80 5.72 -13.68
N LEU A 197 5.91 6.87 -14.35
CA LEU A 197 5.11 7.12 -15.53
C LEU A 197 5.71 6.30 -16.67
N PRO A 198 4.91 5.89 -17.65
CA PRO A 198 5.42 5.39 -18.92
C PRO A 198 6.50 6.34 -19.47
N ALA A 199 7.54 5.80 -20.12
CA ALA A 199 8.64 6.60 -20.67
C ALA A 199 8.15 7.62 -21.73
N ASP A 200 6.98 7.36 -22.32
CA ASP A 200 6.27 8.16 -23.31
C ASP A 200 5.15 9.03 -22.71
N HIS A 201 5.04 9.14 -21.39
CA HIS A 201 4.04 9.99 -20.76
C HIS A 201 4.22 11.46 -21.19
N PRO A 202 3.14 12.22 -21.49
CA PRO A 202 3.21 13.58 -22.05
C PRO A 202 3.76 14.65 -21.07
N TRP A 203 4.27 14.23 -19.92
CA TRP A 203 4.85 15.10 -18.91
C TRP A 203 6.35 15.23 -19.12
N ASP A 204 6.90 16.32 -18.60
CA ASP A 204 8.32 16.69 -18.69
C ASP A 204 9.26 15.52 -18.36
N GLU A 205 10.18 15.20 -19.29
CA GLU A 205 11.19 14.13 -19.13
C GLU A 205 11.97 14.25 -17.81
N ASP A 206 12.26 15.47 -17.35
CA ASP A 206 13.00 15.69 -16.11
C ASP A 206 12.17 15.29 -14.88
N ILE A 207 10.85 15.44 -14.94
CA ILE A 207 9.92 15.03 -13.88
C ILE A 207 9.87 13.49 -13.82
N THR A 208 9.74 12.84 -14.97
CA THR A 208 9.72 11.36 -15.07
C THR A 208 11.03 10.75 -14.58
N ARG A 209 12.19 11.28 -15.05
CA ARG A 209 13.51 10.85 -14.56
C ARG A 209 13.71 11.08 -13.06
N SER A 210 13.13 12.15 -12.52
CA SER A 210 13.22 12.46 -11.08
C SER A 210 12.42 11.47 -10.23
N ASP A 211 11.28 11.00 -10.72
CA ASP A 211 10.46 9.98 -10.06
C ASP A 211 11.17 8.62 -10.03
N GLU A 212 11.73 8.18 -11.15
CA GLU A 212 12.54 6.97 -11.19
C GLU A 212 13.75 7.04 -10.23
N LYS A 213 14.41 8.20 -10.18
CA LYS A 213 15.53 8.43 -9.26
C LYS A 213 15.09 8.37 -7.80
N TYR A 214 13.86 8.76 -7.49
CA TYR A 214 13.28 8.62 -6.16
C TYR A 214 13.13 7.13 -5.80
N TRP A 215 12.42 6.35 -6.62
CA TRP A 215 12.18 4.93 -6.34
C TRP A 215 13.48 4.12 -6.27
N ARG A 216 14.46 4.45 -7.12
CA ARG A 216 15.81 3.86 -7.04
C ARG A 216 16.52 4.15 -5.72
N ARG A 217 16.31 5.33 -5.12
CA ARG A 217 16.87 5.67 -3.80
C ARG A 217 16.17 4.94 -2.67
N VAL A 218 14.84 4.80 -2.74
CA VAL A 218 14.07 3.96 -1.82
C VAL A 218 14.61 2.53 -1.83
N ARG A 219 14.79 1.96 -3.02
CA ARG A 219 15.34 0.61 -3.16
C ARG A 219 16.70 0.45 -2.50
N ARG A 220 17.66 1.31 -2.88
CA ARG A 220 19.00 1.30 -2.29
C ARG A 220 18.99 1.44 -0.77
N HIS A 221 18.00 2.14 -0.21
CA HIS A 221 17.82 2.24 1.22
C HIS A 221 17.33 0.91 1.82
N ASN A 222 16.29 0.31 1.24
CA ASN A 222 15.77 -0.99 1.67
C ASN A 222 16.82 -2.12 1.53
N ASP A 223 17.64 -2.11 0.47
CA ASP A 223 18.74 -3.05 0.26
C ASP A 223 19.79 -2.95 1.37
N ARG A 224 20.15 -1.72 1.78
CA ARG A 224 21.12 -1.46 2.86
C ARG A 224 20.64 -1.93 4.22
N ALA A 225 19.33 -1.92 4.45
CA ALA A 225 18.73 -2.44 5.68
C ALA A 225 18.77 -3.99 5.77
N GLY A 226 19.39 -4.66 4.79
CA GLY A 226 19.51 -6.12 4.75
C GLY A 226 18.19 -6.81 4.45
N THR A 227 17.27 -6.12 3.77
CA THR A 227 16.10 -6.78 3.18
C THR A 227 16.64 -7.72 2.11
N PRO A 228 16.38 -9.03 2.20
CA PRO A 228 16.99 -9.99 1.29
C PRO A 228 16.70 -9.61 -0.17
N PRO A 229 17.67 -9.76 -1.09
CA PRO A 229 17.42 -9.61 -2.51
C PRO A 229 16.41 -10.69 -2.92
N GLU A 230 15.15 -10.29 -3.07
CA GLU A 230 14.06 -11.19 -3.38
C GLU A 230 14.03 -11.41 -4.90
N GLU A 231 14.52 -12.58 -5.33
CA GLU A 231 14.49 -12.99 -6.73
C GLU A 231 13.05 -13.30 -7.19
N ASP A 232 12.69 -12.73 -8.34
CA ASP A 232 11.50 -12.97 -9.16
C ASP A 232 10.12 -12.63 -8.57
N PHE A 233 9.98 -11.43 -8.01
CA PHE A 233 8.69 -10.90 -7.59
C PHE A 233 7.85 -10.28 -8.72
N GLY A 234 8.31 -10.28 -9.96
CA GLY A 234 7.60 -9.71 -11.13
C GLY A 234 7.52 -8.18 -11.14
N VAL A 235 7.20 -7.54 -10.01
CA VAL A 235 7.27 -6.09 -9.79
C VAL A 235 8.01 -5.78 -8.48
N GLN A 236 8.38 -4.53 -8.31
CA GLN A 236 9.20 -4.06 -7.20
C GLN A 236 8.29 -3.78 -5.98
N PRO A 237 8.44 -4.48 -4.85
CA PRO A 237 7.46 -4.42 -3.75
C PRO A 237 7.19 -3.02 -3.20
N GLU A 238 8.22 -2.17 -3.11
CA GLU A 238 8.11 -0.81 -2.59
C GLU A 238 7.20 0.08 -3.45
N THR A 239 6.89 -0.36 -4.67
CA THR A 239 6.07 0.36 -5.65
C THR A 239 4.62 -0.09 -5.66
N VAL A 240 4.31 -1.21 -4.98
CA VAL A 240 2.97 -1.77 -4.92
C VAL A 240 2.14 -0.98 -3.94
N THR A 241 0.93 -0.60 -4.35
CA THR A 241 0.01 0.22 -3.57
C THR A 241 -1.23 -0.54 -3.12
N PRO A 242 -2.01 -0.02 -2.15
CA PRO A 242 -3.31 -0.59 -1.79
C PRO A 242 -4.24 -0.73 -3.01
N GLY A 243 -4.27 0.27 -3.90
CA GLY A 243 -5.07 0.23 -5.12
C GLY A 243 -4.65 -0.87 -6.09
N ASP A 244 -3.36 -1.18 -6.19
CA ASP A 244 -2.85 -2.22 -7.08
C ASP A 244 -3.30 -3.61 -6.64
N LEU A 245 -3.27 -3.88 -5.33
CA LEU A 245 -3.83 -5.10 -4.76
C LEU A 245 -5.35 -5.16 -4.99
N TRP A 246 -6.03 -4.03 -4.83
CA TRP A 246 -7.48 -3.94 -5.07
C TRP A 246 -7.90 -4.24 -6.50
N ARG A 247 -7.08 -3.84 -7.50
CA ARG A 247 -7.30 -4.13 -8.92
C ARG A 247 -6.71 -5.46 -9.39
N SER A 248 -5.95 -6.16 -8.55
CA SER A 248 -5.22 -7.35 -8.98
C SER A 248 -6.16 -8.42 -9.52
N PRO A 249 -5.96 -8.93 -10.75
CA PRO A 249 -6.81 -9.97 -11.32
C PRO A 249 -6.65 -11.33 -10.62
N THR A 250 -5.62 -11.48 -9.78
CA THR A 250 -5.38 -12.70 -8.99
C THR A 250 -6.12 -12.74 -7.66
N LEU A 251 -6.77 -11.64 -7.28
CA LEU A 251 -7.56 -11.50 -6.08
C LEU A 251 -9.04 -11.30 -6.43
N ASP A 252 -9.90 -12.25 -6.06
CA ASP A 252 -11.33 -12.17 -6.35
C ASP A 252 -12.06 -11.35 -5.28
N PRO A 253 -12.91 -10.38 -5.67
CA PRO A 253 -13.70 -9.61 -4.73
C PRO A 253 -14.84 -10.47 -4.15
N VAL A 254 -14.76 -10.80 -2.87
CA VAL A 254 -15.72 -11.68 -2.19
C VAL A 254 -16.87 -10.88 -1.57
N GLY A 255 -16.53 -9.86 -0.77
CA GLY A 255 -17.48 -9.12 0.03
C GLY A 255 -17.04 -7.68 0.26
N TYR A 256 -18.00 -6.78 0.40
CA TYR A 256 -17.78 -5.35 0.65
C TYR A 256 -18.67 -4.89 1.80
N VAL A 257 -18.11 -4.11 2.73
CA VAL A 257 -18.86 -3.41 3.76
C VAL A 257 -18.68 -1.92 3.61
N VAL A 258 -19.78 -1.19 3.62
CA VAL A 258 -19.80 0.27 3.72
C VAL A 258 -20.54 0.67 4.99
N LYS A 259 -19.90 1.45 5.84
CA LYS A 259 -20.54 1.97 7.05
C LYS A 259 -21.43 3.13 6.65
N THR A 260 -22.67 3.10 7.14
CA THR A 260 -23.53 4.28 7.06
C THR A 260 -22.95 5.32 8.03
N PRO A 261 -22.76 6.59 7.61
CA PRO A 261 -22.37 7.64 8.54
C PRO A 261 -23.36 7.69 9.72
N PRO A 262 -22.91 7.96 10.95
CA PRO A 262 -23.83 8.23 12.04
C PRO A 262 -24.73 9.41 11.63
N ARG A 263 -26.05 9.24 11.84
CA ARG A 263 -27.06 10.28 11.59
C ARG A 263 -26.96 11.39 12.61
#